data_AF-A0A6H0KT02-F1
#
_entry.id   AF-A0A6H0KT02-F1
#
_cell.length_a   1.000
_cell.length_b   1.000
_cell.length_c   1.000
_cell.angle_alpha   90.00
_cell.angle_beta   90.00
_cell.angle_gamma   90.00
#
_symmetry.space_group_name_H-M   'P 1'
#
loop_
_entity.id
_entity.type
_entity.pdbx_description
1 polymer ?
#
loop_
_entity_poly.entity_id
_entity_poly.type
_entity_poly.pdbx_seq_one_letter_code
_entity_poly.pdbx_strand_id
1 'polypeptide(L)'
;MKVQNNICEGSLITNYLPADYCDSFSKTIVSDKVVTPEVFMDIAFNQSPAWVNGLMALRNAIVKPLGLEVNIRFTDTILERSPNEIVFGMPDKHLTFYASLWCGEKEVDGQMFAITTIVKYNNRLGRFYFFFIRPFHKTIMRSILNRVAKQMK
;
A
#
# COMPACT_ATOMS: atom_id res chain seq x y z
N MET A 1 8.02 20.02 5.36
CA MET A 1 6.97 19.81 4.34
C MET A 1 5.93 18.88 4.96
N LYS A 2 4.77 19.40 5.39
CA LYS A 2 3.73 18.62 6.08
C LYS A 2 3.09 17.65 5.09
N VAL A 3 3.31 16.35 5.27
CA VAL A 3 2.76 15.27 4.40
C VAL A 3 1.48 14.67 5.03
N GLN A 4 0.63 15.50 5.64
CA GLN A 4 -0.50 15.05 6.47
C GLN A 4 -1.87 15.09 5.80
N ASN A 5 -2.04 15.69 4.61
CA ASN A 5 -3.38 16.09 4.17
C ASN A 5 -4.33 14.95 3.73
N ASN A 6 -3.87 13.70 3.61
CA ASN A 6 -4.69 12.63 3.01
C ASN A 6 -4.73 11.30 3.81
N ILE A 7 -4.18 11.23 5.02
CA ILE A 7 -4.24 10.01 5.84
C ILE A 7 -5.60 9.97 6.56
N CYS A 8 -6.25 8.81 6.62
CA CYS A 8 -7.51 8.64 7.35
C CYS A 8 -7.31 8.94 8.85
N GLU A 9 -8.28 9.63 9.45
CA GLU A 9 -8.25 9.94 10.87
C GLU A 9 -8.23 8.65 11.70
N GLY A 10 -7.37 8.59 12.73
CA GLY A 10 -7.19 7.39 13.55
C GLY A 10 -6.38 6.26 12.90
N SER A 11 -5.82 6.46 11.72
CA SER A 11 -5.00 5.44 11.04
C SER A 11 -3.71 5.13 11.80
N LEU A 12 -3.48 3.84 12.04
CA LEU A 12 -2.29 3.25 12.66
C LEU A 12 -1.01 3.55 11.86
N ILE A 13 -1.11 3.81 10.56
CA ILE A 13 0.05 4.18 9.72
C ILE A 13 0.77 5.44 10.23
N THR A 14 0.08 6.28 11.00
CA THR A 14 0.66 7.49 11.59
C THR A 14 1.76 7.19 12.61
N ASN A 15 1.75 6.00 13.24
CA ASN A 15 2.81 5.50 14.13
C ASN A 15 4.17 5.40 13.42
N TYR A 16 4.17 5.36 12.09
CA TYR A 16 5.37 5.23 11.26
C TYR A 16 5.88 6.57 10.72
N LEU A 17 5.29 7.70 11.11
CA LEU A 17 5.81 9.04 10.82
C LEU A 17 6.96 9.43 11.78
N PRO A 18 7.81 10.43 11.43
CA PRO A 18 7.87 11.16 10.15
C PRO A 18 8.46 10.31 9.02
N ALA A 19 8.25 10.76 7.77
CA ALA A 19 8.74 10.09 6.58
C ALA A 19 9.08 11.08 5.45
N ASP A 20 9.91 10.62 4.51
CA ASP A 20 10.38 11.42 3.38
C ASP A 20 9.35 11.49 2.23
N TYR A 21 8.47 10.50 2.15
CA TYR A 21 7.36 10.45 1.21
C TYR A 21 6.13 9.85 1.85
N CYS A 22 4.97 10.40 1.53
CA CYS A 22 3.69 9.78 1.78
C CYS A 22 2.71 10.12 0.66
N ASP A 23 1.91 9.13 0.26
CA ASP A 23 0.70 9.32 -0.51
C ASP A 23 -0.45 8.50 0.06
N SER A 24 -1.67 8.91 -0.29
CA SER A 24 -2.88 8.20 0.05
C SER A 24 -3.87 8.34 -1.11
N PHE A 25 -4.49 7.22 -1.43
CA PHE A 25 -5.52 7.11 -2.45
C PHE A 25 -6.75 6.46 -1.83
N SER A 26 -7.93 7.01 -2.08
CA SER A 26 -9.18 6.48 -1.58
C SER A 26 -10.23 6.33 -2.66
N LYS A 27 -11.21 5.44 -2.40
CA LYS A 27 -12.38 5.23 -3.23
C LYS A 27 -13.54 4.68 -2.41
N THR A 28 -14.70 5.31 -2.53
CA THR A 28 -15.95 4.77 -1.97
C THR A 28 -16.56 3.76 -2.94
N ILE A 29 -16.96 2.61 -2.41
CA ILE A 29 -17.55 1.52 -3.17
C ILE A 29 -18.90 1.18 -2.55
N VAL A 30 -19.96 1.31 -3.36
CA VAL A 30 -21.29 0.85 -3.00
C VAL A 30 -21.33 -0.67 -3.12
N SER A 31 -21.53 -1.36 -2.00
CA SER A 31 -21.67 -2.81 -1.93
C SER A 31 -22.65 -3.19 -0.83
N ASP A 32 -23.39 -4.27 -1.03
CA ASP A 32 -24.29 -4.82 -0.01
C ASP A 32 -23.52 -5.54 1.11
N LYS A 33 -22.25 -5.88 0.90
CA LYS A 33 -21.42 -6.58 1.87
C LYS A 33 -20.52 -5.61 2.62
N VAL A 34 -20.34 -5.85 3.92
CA VAL A 34 -19.25 -5.22 4.69
C VAL A 34 -17.97 -5.94 4.31
N VAL A 35 -16.96 -5.18 3.88
CA VAL A 35 -15.66 -5.72 3.52
C VAL A 35 -14.67 -5.40 4.63
N THR A 36 -13.94 -6.42 5.07
CA THR A 36 -12.89 -6.26 6.07
C THR A 36 -11.54 -5.97 5.42
N PRO A 37 -10.57 -5.40 6.17
CA PRO A 37 -9.21 -5.20 5.68
C PRO A 37 -8.53 -6.46 5.14
N GLU A 38 -8.83 -7.65 5.67
CA GLU A 38 -8.28 -8.92 5.20
C GLU A 38 -8.77 -9.26 3.79
N VAL A 39 -10.07 -9.07 3.53
CA VAL A 39 -10.66 -9.27 2.20
C VAL A 39 -10.09 -8.24 1.22
N PHE A 40 -9.93 -6.99 1.67
CA PHE A 40 -9.29 -5.96 0.87
C PHE A 40 -7.85 -6.34 0.51
N MET A 41 -7.07 -6.84 1.48
CA MET A 41 -5.70 -7.30 1.28
C MET A 41 -5.60 -8.46 0.29
N ASP A 42 -6.48 -9.47 0.42
CA ASP A 42 -6.53 -10.61 -0.49
C ASP A 42 -6.77 -10.16 -1.94
N ILE A 43 -7.79 -9.31 -2.16
CA ILE A 43 -8.13 -8.79 -3.48
C ILE A 43 -6.99 -7.91 -4.04
N ALA A 44 -6.36 -7.10 -3.19
CA ALA A 44 -5.30 -6.19 -3.58
C ALA A 44 -4.04 -6.91 -4.05
N PHE A 45 -3.62 -7.98 -3.37
CA PHE A 45 -2.31 -8.59 -3.59
C PHE A 45 -2.35 -9.94 -4.30
N ASN A 46 -3.33 -10.80 -4.06
CA ASN A 46 -3.38 -12.14 -4.70
C ASN A 46 -3.86 -12.11 -6.14
N GLN A 47 -4.36 -10.96 -6.63
CA GLN A 47 -4.89 -10.85 -7.98
C GLN A 47 -4.34 -9.65 -8.76
N SER A 48 -3.06 -9.34 -8.53
CA SER A 48 -2.37 -8.22 -9.18
C SER A 48 -2.36 -8.36 -10.72
N PRO A 49 -2.58 -7.27 -11.49
CA PRO A 49 -2.48 -7.30 -12.94
C PRO A 49 -1.10 -7.78 -13.43
N ALA A 50 -1.03 -8.44 -14.59
CA ALA A 50 0.20 -9.02 -15.11
C ALA A 50 1.35 -8.01 -15.27
N TRP A 51 1.05 -6.75 -15.61
CA TRP A 51 2.07 -5.68 -15.70
C TRP A 51 2.65 -5.31 -14.32
N VAL A 52 1.85 -5.38 -13.25
CA VAL A 52 2.31 -5.17 -11.87
C VAL A 52 3.25 -6.31 -11.48
N ASN A 53 2.92 -7.55 -11.84
CA ASN A 53 3.82 -8.69 -11.61
C ASN A 53 5.16 -8.52 -12.36
N GLY A 54 5.12 -8.00 -13.59
CA GLY A 54 6.33 -7.65 -14.35
C GLY A 54 7.18 -6.57 -13.68
N LEU A 55 6.57 -5.50 -13.14
CA LEU A 55 7.28 -4.48 -12.37
C LEU A 55 7.86 -5.02 -11.06
N MET A 56 7.12 -5.88 -10.38
CA MET A 56 7.61 -6.56 -9.18
C MET A 56 8.80 -7.47 -9.52
N ALA A 57 8.77 -8.17 -10.65
CA ALA A 57 9.89 -8.96 -11.13
C ALA A 57 11.11 -8.09 -11.49
N LEU A 58 10.90 -6.93 -12.10
CA LEU A 58 11.98 -5.95 -12.38
C LEU A 58 12.57 -5.40 -11.08
N ARG A 59 11.73 -4.99 -10.12
CA ARG A 59 12.14 -4.57 -8.77
C ARG A 59 13.02 -5.63 -8.14
N ASN A 60 12.54 -6.87 -8.17
CA ASN A 60 13.23 -8.05 -7.66
C ASN A 60 14.60 -8.28 -8.33
N ALA A 61 14.69 -8.13 -9.65
CA ALA A 61 15.97 -8.27 -10.37
C ALA A 61 16.99 -7.18 -9.99
N ILE A 62 16.55 -5.94 -9.83
CA ILE A 62 17.39 -4.80 -9.43
C ILE A 62 17.94 -4.99 -8.02
N VAL A 63 17.11 -5.51 -7.10
CA VAL A 63 17.48 -5.66 -5.69
C VAL A 63 18.09 -7.03 -5.34
N LYS A 64 18.05 -8.02 -6.24
CA LYS A 64 18.65 -9.34 -6.03
C LYS A 64 20.14 -9.28 -5.64
N PRO A 65 20.99 -8.44 -6.26
CA PRO A 65 22.38 -8.27 -5.82
C PRO A 65 22.53 -7.66 -4.41
N LEU A 66 21.47 -7.05 -3.87
CA LEU A 66 21.46 -6.48 -2.51
C LEU A 66 21.11 -7.53 -1.42
N GLY A 67 20.81 -8.77 -1.84
CA GLY A 67 20.56 -9.92 -0.97
C GLY A 67 19.16 -9.99 -0.38
N LEU A 68 18.15 -9.46 -1.08
CA LEU A 68 16.77 -9.45 -0.59
C LEU A 68 15.98 -10.70 -0.98
N GLU A 69 15.11 -11.13 -0.07
CA GLU A 69 14.18 -12.22 -0.32
C GLU A 69 13.07 -11.79 -1.29
N VAL A 70 12.87 -12.64 -2.30
CA VAL A 70 12.13 -12.29 -3.53
C VAL A 70 10.69 -12.82 -3.51
N ASN A 71 10.31 -13.56 -2.46
CA ASN A 71 9.01 -14.25 -2.32
C ASN A 71 8.29 -13.89 -1.01
N ILE A 72 8.44 -12.66 -0.54
CA ILE A 72 7.78 -12.20 0.68
C ILE A 72 6.28 -12.09 0.41
N ARG A 73 5.46 -12.86 1.14
CA ARG A 73 4.01 -12.66 1.15
C ARG A 73 3.72 -11.41 1.96
N PHE A 74 2.92 -10.48 1.43
CA PHE A 74 2.56 -9.26 2.15
C PHE A 74 1.93 -9.55 3.53
N THR A 75 1.24 -10.69 3.67
CA THR A 75 0.68 -11.17 4.95
C THR A 75 1.72 -11.38 6.04
N ASP A 76 2.94 -11.77 5.66
CA ASP A 76 4.03 -12.05 6.59
C ASP A 76 4.73 -10.76 7.03
N THR A 77 4.40 -9.64 6.37
CA THR A 77 4.93 -8.30 6.66
C THR A 77 3.96 -7.42 7.45
N ILE A 78 2.84 -7.99 7.91
CA ILE A 78 1.84 -7.25 8.71
C ILE A 78 2.45 -6.89 10.06
N LEU A 79 2.43 -5.60 10.37
CA LEU A 79 2.95 -5.03 11.60
C LEU A 79 1.83 -4.79 12.62
N GLU A 80 0.70 -4.25 12.16
CA GLU A 80 -0.44 -3.92 13.02
C GLU A 80 -1.76 -4.25 12.31
N ARG A 81 -2.78 -4.57 13.12
CA ARG A 81 -4.14 -4.86 12.66
C ARG A 81 -5.15 -4.18 13.58
N SER A 82 -6.20 -3.63 13.00
CA SER A 82 -7.42 -3.20 13.66
C SER A 82 -8.63 -3.70 12.86
N PRO A 83 -9.87 -3.58 13.39
CA PRO A 83 -11.08 -3.96 12.64
C PRO A 83 -11.20 -3.25 11.28
N ASN A 84 -10.60 -2.05 11.16
CA ASN A 84 -10.75 -1.16 10.00
C ASN A 84 -9.44 -0.97 9.23
N GLU A 85 -8.32 -1.53 9.69
CA GLU A 85 -7.02 -1.28 9.07
C GLU A 85 -6.04 -2.44 9.21
N ILE A 86 -5.27 -2.70 8.15
CA ILE A 86 -4.05 -3.50 8.23
C ILE A 86 -2.87 -2.62 7.82
N VAL A 87 -1.83 -2.61 8.64
CA VAL A 87 -0.55 -1.97 8.33
C VAL A 87 0.50 -3.04 8.12
N PHE A 88 1.26 -2.92 7.04
CA PHE A 88 2.39 -3.79 6.74
C PHE A 88 3.62 -2.96 6.35
N GLY A 89 4.80 -3.54 6.55
CA GLY A 89 6.05 -2.83 6.30
C GLY A 89 7.19 -3.74 5.87
N MET A 90 8.06 -3.18 5.04
CA MET A 90 9.23 -3.84 4.48
C MET A 90 10.44 -2.96 4.69
N PRO A 91 11.19 -3.16 5.78
CA PRO A 91 12.48 -2.49 5.95
C PRO A 91 13.49 -3.02 4.95
N ASP A 92 14.30 -2.11 4.39
CA ASP A 92 15.35 -2.41 3.43
C ASP A 92 16.56 -1.51 3.68
N LYS A 93 17.73 -1.87 3.14
CA LYS A 93 18.95 -1.08 3.26
C LYS A 93 18.85 0.29 2.59
N HIS A 94 18.06 0.41 1.52
CA HIS A 94 17.98 1.63 0.71
C HIS A 94 16.78 2.52 1.07
N LEU A 95 15.63 1.93 1.35
CA LEU A 95 14.46 2.62 1.89
C LEU A 95 13.64 1.70 2.77
N THR A 96 12.91 2.27 3.72
CA THR A 96 11.92 1.55 4.50
C THR A 96 10.55 1.90 3.99
N PHE A 97 9.77 0.89 3.60
CA PHE A 97 8.42 1.04 3.06
C PHE A 97 7.39 0.61 4.10
N TYR A 98 6.33 1.40 4.27
CA TYR A 98 5.13 1.04 5.01
C TYR A 98 3.91 1.34 4.16
N ALA A 99 2.87 0.51 4.27
CA ALA A 99 1.58 0.83 3.69
C ALA A 99 0.44 0.36 4.58
N SER A 100 -0.69 1.06 4.50
CA SER A 100 -1.92 0.68 5.16
C SER A 100 -3.05 0.45 4.16
N LEU A 101 -3.88 -0.52 4.49
CA LEU A 101 -5.18 -0.76 3.87
C LEU A 101 -6.25 -0.40 4.88
N TRP A 102 -6.90 0.73 4.65
CA TRP A 102 -7.99 1.22 5.47
C TRP A 102 -9.34 0.87 4.84
N CYS A 103 -10.24 0.32 5.64
CA CYS A 103 -11.65 0.09 5.34
C CYS A 103 -12.46 0.92 6.33
N GLY A 104 -13.09 1.99 5.85
CA GLY A 104 -14.02 2.78 6.64
C GLY A 104 -15.27 1.98 6.99
N GLU A 105 -16.12 2.57 7.83
CA GLU A 105 -17.41 1.98 8.15
C GLU A 105 -18.33 1.94 6.92
N LYS A 106 -19.27 1.01 6.92
CA LYS A 106 -20.26 0.90 5.85
C LYS A 106 -21.37 1.92 6.09
N GLU A 107 -21.50 2.87 5.17
CA GLU A 107 -22.58 3.86 5.15
C GLU A 107 -23.60 3.54 4.04
N VAL A 108 -24.69 4.32 3.99
CA VAL A 108 -25.73 4.19 2.94
C VAL A 108 -25.12 4.39 1.55
N ASP A 109 -24.15 5.28 1.43
CA ASP A 109 -23.47 5.62 0.18
C ASP A 109 -22.29 4.68 -0.15
N GLY A 110 -22.15 3.59 0.61
CA GLY A 110 -21.13 2.57 0.45
C GLY A 110 -20.06 2.61 1.54
N GLN A 111 -18.96 1.91 1.29
CA GLN A 111 -17.83 1.80 2.20
C GLN A 111 -16.60 2.48 1.57
N MET A 112 -15.90 3.32 2.34
CA MET A 112 -14.68 3.99 1.86
C MET A 112 -13.45 3.09 2.05
N PHE A 113 -12.68 2.88 1.00
CA PHE A 113 -11.41 2.16 1.05
C PHE A 113 -10.28 3.14 0.76
N ALA A 114 -9.18 3.04 1.51
CA ALA A 114 -7.99 3.82 1.27
C ALA A 114 -6.72 2.99 1.36
N ILE A 115 -5.74 3.35 0.53
CA ILE A 115 -4.38 2.82 0.59
C ILE A 115 -3.45 3.99 0.86
N THR A 116 -2.78 3.95 2.00
CA THR A 116 -1.74 4.94 2.34
C THR A 116 -0.39 4.27 2.20
N THR A 117 0.57 4.95 1.58
CA THR A 117 1.97 4.52 1.51
C THR A 117 2.85 5.56 2.15
N ILE A 118 3.81 5.10 2.96
CA ILE A 118 4.83 5.90 3.61
C ILE A 118 6.20 5.31 3.27
N VAL A 119 7.15 6.17 2.90
CA VAL A 119 8.53 5.76 2.60
C VAL A 119 9.53 6.62 3.33
N LYS A 120 10.49 5.97 3.99
CA LYS A 120 11.67 6.58 4.60
C LYS A 120 12.90 6.22 3.77
N TYR A 121 13.70 7.19 3.38
CA TYR A 121 14.94 6.93 2.64
C TYR A 121 16.07 6.70 3.63
N ASN A 122 16.73 5.54 3.53
CA ASN A 122 17.85 5.21 4.41
C ASN A 122 19.18 5.73 3.84
N ASN A 123 19.24 5.98 2.53
CA ASN A 123 20.41 6.54 1.86
C ASN A 123 20.05 7.22 0.51
N ARG A 124 21.06 7.80 -0.15
CA ARG A 124 20.90 8.49 -1.46
C ARG A 124 20.39 7.55 -2.56
N LEU A 125 20.78 6.27 -2.53
CA LEU A 125 20.30 5.27 -3.50
C LEU A 125 18.80 5.05 -3.34
N GLY A 126 18.28 4.99 -2.11
CA GLY A 126 16.84 4.88 -1.85
C GLY A 126 16.04 6.03 -2.42
N ARG A 127 16.54 7.25 -2.24
CA ARG A 127 15.90 8.46 -2.82
C ARG A 127 15.91 8.42 -4.35
N PHE A 128 17.03 8.04 -4.96
CA PHE A 128 17.15 7.94 -6.41
C PHE A 128 16.25 6.83 -6.98
N TYR A 129 16.28 5.65 -6.36
CA TYR A 129 15.40 4.53 -6.69
C TYR A 129 13.93 4.96 -6.62
N PHE A 130 13.48 5.50 -5.49
CA PHE A 130 12.09 5.87 -5.33
C PHE A 130 11.62 6.93 -6.33
N PHE A 131 12.50 7.85 -6.75
CA PHE A 131 12.20 8.83 -7.79
C PHE A 131 11.70 8.18 -9.09
N PHE A 132 12.34 7.09 -9.55
CA PHE A 132 11.91 6.37 -10.75
C PHE A 132 10.66 5.52 -10.54
N ILE A 133 10.51 4.93 -9.35
CA ILE A 133 9.43 3.98 -9.06
C ILE A 133 8.13 4.72 -8.74
N ARG A 134 8.21 5.93 -8.16
CA ARG A 134 7.08 6.77 -7.74
C ARG A 134 5.97 6.94 -8.80
N PRO A 135 6.24 7.27 -10.08
CA PRO A 135 5.16 7.37 -11.08
C PRO A 135 4.42 6.03 -11.27
N PHE A 136 5.14 4.91 -11.26
CA PHE A 136 4.54 3.58 -11.34
C PHE A 136 3.76 3.25 -10.07
N HIS A 137 4.31 3.53 -8.89
CA HIS A 137 3.65 3.35 -7.59
C HIS A 137 2.25 3.98 -7.57
N LYS A 138 2.15 5.26 -7.95
CA LYS A 138 0.84 5.95 -8.00
C LYS A 138 -0.15 5.26 -8.96
N THR A 139 0.36 4.75 -10.07
CA THR A 139 -0.47 4.03 -11.06
C THR A 139 -0.93 2.69 -10.52
N ILE A 140 -0.06 1.95 -9.82
CA ILE A 140 -0.38 0.67 -9.18
C ILE A 140 -1.44 0.87 -8.11
N MET A 141 -1.29 1.85 -7.20
CA MET A 141 -2.26 2.10 -6.12
C MET A 141 -3.66 2.41 -6.67
N ARG A 142 -3.76 3.24 -7.72
CA ARG A 142 -5.03 3.52 -8.41
C ARG A 142 -5.61 2.28 -9.08
N SER A 143 -4.77 1.45 -9.70
CA SER A 143 -5.19 0.21 -10.34
C SER A 143 -5.75 -0.79 -9.32
N ILE A 144 -5.13 -0.89 -8.15
CA ILE A 144 -5.59 -1.76 -7.05
C ILE A 144 -6.98 -1.31 -6.59
N LEU A 145 -7.16 -0.02 -6.25
CA LEU A 145 -8.46 0.51 -5.82
C LEU A 145 -9.56 0.34 -6.88
N ASN A 146 -9.24 0.55 -8.15
CA ASN A 146 -10.21 0.33 -9.23
C ASN A 146 -10.60 -1.14 -9.38
N ARG A 147 -9.66 -2.06 -9.15
CA ARG A 147 -9.93 -3.50 -9.19
C ARG A 147 -10.83 -3.92 -8.03
N VAL A 148 -10.52 -3.47 -6.83
CA VAL A 148 -11.30 -3.69 -5.61
C VAL A 148 -12.74 -3.21 -5.82
N ALA A 149 -12.91 -2.00 -6.37
CA ALA A 149 -14.21 -1.46 -6.76
C ALA A 149 -14.96 -2.29 -7.82
N LYS A 150 -14.24 -2.99 -8.71
CA LYS A 150 -14.86 -3.84 -9.73
C LYS A 150 -15.31 -5.19 -9.17
N GLN A 151 -14.65 -5.70 -8.14
CA GLN A 151 -14.95 -7.01 -7.53
C GLN A 151 -15.98 -6.94 -6.41
N MET A 152 -16.13 -5.77 -5.80
CA MET A 152 -17.07 -5.54 -4.69
C MET A 152 -18.42 -4.97 -5.13
N LYS A 153 -18.53 -4.53 -6.39
CA LYS A 153 -19.81 -4.30 -7.07
C LYS A 153 -20.42 -5.63 -7.47
#